data_AF-A0A2T7TSU8-F1
#
_entry.id   AF-A0A2T7TSU8-F1
#
_cell.length_a   1.000
_cell.length_b   1.000
_cell.length_c   1.000
_cell.angle_alpha   90.00
_cell.angle_beta   90.00
_cell.angle_gamma   90.00
#
_symmetry.space_group_name_H-M   'P 1'
#
loop_
_entity.id
_entity.type
_entity.pdbx_description
1 polymer ?
#
loop_
_entity_poly.entity_id
_entity_poly.type
_entity_poly.pdbx_seq_one_letter_code
_entity_poly.pdbx_strand_id
1 'polypeptide(L)'
;MTSMQRTPSSRTLVDPLSTGVPWTRSSERPKKRGKKRKTGMLEFGYQTNNETLHRAWNLFLGLSIALFCLPFLVIVAVLVYVDSGGPIIYRGARLGRNRVPFFLYKFRTLKPEAAEVTKNQVLPAGSGLETRIGRVLRETRLDEIPQLWNIIRGDMNLFGPRPVRAEIAQIYAQQIKHYDQRFLVKPGIVGHTQVFMPHGASKRIRARYNNILVKRPVNPVKEILFLAFVGSTALMKLALVFARALAAIPARRTPSEEQIGFHPQTFPGISIELCDRHNKVIARGAVTAISEESISFVTDLPVTEQSLAIRLRRNIRDGKARRAACIAHIRSHLIDGRQSAHAPSEPSPPAYVATYKTNSDFQKYLIDTYFTKSRFAGLN
;
A
#
# COMPACT_ATOMS: atom_id res chain seq x y z
N MET A 1 60.06 -27.24 43.23
CA MET A 1 58.64 -27.42 43.63
C MET A 1 58.24 -26.15 44.37
N THR A 2 57.27 -25.31 44.00
CA THR A 2 56.21 -25.36 42.98
C THR A 2 55.74 -23.91 42.76
N SER A 3 55.08 -23.68 41.63
CA SER A 3 54.61 -22.42 41.03
C SER A 3 53.93 -21.40 41.95
N MET A 4 54.28 -20.12 41.74
CA MET A 4 53.38 -18.98 41.97
C MET A 4 52.73 -18.59 40.63
N GLN A 5 51.43 -18.84 40.52
CA GLN A 5 50.62 -18.49 39.35
C GLN A 5 50.52 -16.96 39.22
N ARG A 6 50.99 -16.43 38.08
CA ARG A 6 50.73 -15.06 37.64
C ARG A 6 49.56 -15.06 36.65
N THR A 7 48.52 -14.30 36.99
CA THR A 7 47.50 -13.79 36.06
C THR A 7 48.14 -12.90 34.99
N PRO A 8 47.74 -12.99 33.71
CA PRO A 8 47.95 -11.91 32.75
C PRO A 8 46.63 -11.28 32.31
N SER A 9 46.49 -10.01 32.69
CA SER A 9 46.12 -8.86 31.86
C SER A 9 45.16 -9.07 30.68
N SER A 10 44.02 -8.40 30.79
CA SER A 10 43.13 -7.97 29.70
C SER A 10 43.91 -7.35 28.53
N ARG A 11 43.94 -8.03 27.38
CA ARG A 11 44.30 -7.46 26.08
C ARG A 11 43.04 -7.18 25.27
N THR A 12 42.93 -5.91 24.89
CA THR A 12 42.16 -5.29 23.80
C THR A 12 41.58 -6.23 22.73
N LEU A 13 40.26 -6.11 22.53
CA LEU A 13 39.49 -6.67 21.42
C LEU A 13 39.98 -6.10 20.08
N VAL A 14 40.35 -6.98 19.15
CA VAL A 14 40.67 -6.66 17.75
C VAL A 14 39.44 -6.94 16.87
N ASP A 15 39.11 -5.96 16.03
CA ASP A 15 37.99 -5.89 15.08
C ASP A 15 38.17 -6.88 13.90
N PRO A 16 37.24 -7.81 13.64
CA PRO A 16 37.39 -8.84 12.59
C PRO A 16 36.83 -8.37 11.24
N LEU A 17 37.29 -7.21 10.74
CA LEU A 17 36.96 -6.69 9.39
C LEU A 17 38.18 -6.43 8.50
N SER A 18 39.36 -6.96 8.83
CA SER A 18 40.61 -6.66 8.10
C SER A 18 41.00 -7.64 6.98
N THR A 19 40.20 -8.66 6.65
CA THR A 19 40.51 -9.55 5.52
C THR A 19 39.69 -9.21 4.27
N GLY A 20 40.26 -8.32 3.46
CA GLY A 20 39.75 -7.94 2.15
C GLY A 20 39.76 -9.12 1.17
N VAL A 21 38.62 -9.38 0.55
CA VAL A 21 38.51 -10.17 -0.68
C VAL A 21 38.15 -9.20 -1.81
N PRO A 22 38.95 -9.08 -2.88
CA PRO A 22 38.67 -8.15 -3.97
C PRO A 22 37.49 -8.67 -4.80
N TRP A 23 36.41 -7.89 -4.89
CA TRP A 23 35.35 -8.13 -5.86
C TRP A 23 35.89 -7.83 -7.26
N THR A 24 36.18 -8.88 -8.03
CA THR A 24 36.58 -8.77 -9.43
C THR A 24 35.43 -8.15 -10.24
N ARG A 25 35.75 -7.03 -10.87
CA ARG A 25 34.85 -6.23 -11.72
C ARG A 25 34.70 -6.96 -13.05
N SER A 26 33.67 -7.79 -13.20
CA SER A 26 33.34 -8.35 -14.52
C SER A 26 32.86 -7.23 -15.43
N SER A 27 33.64 -7.00 -16.49
CA SER A 27 33.44 -5.99 -17.52
C SER A 27 32.39 -6.44 -18.53
N GLU A 28 31.13 -6.56 -18.10
CA GLU A 28 30.02 -6.70 -19.05
C GLU A 28 29.60 -5.32 -19.57
N ARG A 29 30.03 -5.01 -20.80
CA ARG A 29 29.53 -3.89 -21.62
C ARG A 29 27.99 -3.93 -21.65
N PRO A 30 27.28 -2.80 -21.51
CA PRO A 30 25.82 -2.80 -21.58
C PRO A 30 25.36 -3.09 -23.01
N LYS A 31 24.98 -4.35 -23.29
CA LYS A 31 24.36 -4.73 -24.56
C LYS A 31 22.93 -4.16 -24.64
N LYS A 32 22.79 -3.18 -25.54
CA LYS A 32 21.65 -2.81 -26.40
C LYS A 32 20.27 -2.58 -25.74
N ARG A 33 19.87 -1.29 -25.81
CA ARG A 33 18.50 -0.73 -25.93
C ARG A 33 17.36 -1.72 -25.63
N GLY A 34 16.93 -1.75 -24.36
CA GLY A 34 15.65 -2.34 -23.99
C GLY A 34 14.51 -1.63 -24.72
N LYS A 35 13.54 -2.42 -25.22
CA LYS A 35 12.24 -1.97 -25.73
C LYS A 35 11.76 -0.78 -24.89
N LYS A 36 11.51 0.39 -25.52
CA LYS A 36 10.87 1.55 -24.85
C LYS A 36 9.62 1.02 -24.14
N ARG A 37 9.66 0.96 -22.80
CA ARG A 37 8.53 0.51 -21.98
C ARG A 37 7.33 1.38 -22.35
N LYS A 38 6.18 0.77 -22.68
CA LYS A 38 4.89 1.46 -22.94
C LYS A 38 4.52 2.49 -21.85
N THR A 39 5.11 2.37 -20.66
CA THR A 39 5.03 3.32 -19.53
C THR A 39 5.40 4.76 -19.91
N GLY A 40 6.40 4.99 -20.77
CA GLY A 40 6.83 6.35 -21.13
C GLY A 40 5.80 7.17 -21.92
N MET A 41 4.84 6.48 -22.57
CA MET A 41 3.77 7.12 -23.35
C MET A 41 2.72 7.78 -22.46
N LEU A 42 2.48 7.21 -21.27
CA LEU A 42 1.51 7.70 -20.28
C LEU A 42 2.14 8.55 -19.17
N GLU A 43 3.45 8.79 -19.20
CA GLU A 43 4.14 9.66 -18.24
C GLU A 43 4.15 11.12 -18.71
N PHE A 44 3.58 12.00 -17.90
CA PHE A 44 3.60 13.46 -18.02
C PHE A 44 3.68 14.12 -16.63
N GLY A 45 4.03 15.40 -16.57
CA GLY A 45 4.16 16.14 -15.32
C GLY A 45 2.95 16.97 -14.93
N TYR A 46 3.10 17.80 -13.91
CA TYR A 46 2.02 18.64 -13.37
C TYR A 46 2.34 20.14 -13.41
N GLN A 47 3.52 20.51 -13.91
CA GLN A 47 3.93 21.90 -14.05
C GLN A 47 3.31 22.50 -15.30
N THR A 48 2.71 23.68 -15.18
CA THR A 48 2.20 24.43 -16.34
C THR A 48 2.98 25.73 -16.49
N ASN A 49 3.23 26.13 -17.74
CA ASN A 49 3.82 27.42 -18.07
C ASN A 49 2.73 28.51 -18.22
N ASN A 50 1.48 28.10 -18.47
CA ASN A 50 0.33 28.99 -18.61
C ASN A 50 -0.83 28.46 -17.76
N GLU A 51 -1.03 29.08 -16.59
CA GLU A 51 -2.04 28.63 -15.63
C GLU A 51 -3.47 28.82 -16.15
N THR A 52 -3.72 29.89 -16.90
CA THR A 52 -5.04 30.21 -17.45
C THR A 52 -5.48 29.18 -18.49
N LEU A 53 -4.59 28.85 -19.44
CA LEU A 53 -4.89 27.84 -20.46
C LEU A 53 -5.09 26.46 -19.82
N HIS A 54 -4.22 26.07 -18.89
CA HIS A 54 -4.36 24.80 -18.19
C HIS A 54 -5.64 24.76 -17.34
N ARG A 55 -6.04 25.89 -16.75
CA ARG A 55 -7.31 26.01 -16.03
C ARG A 55 -8.52 25.83 -16.95
N ALA A 56 -8.53 26.46 -18.12
CA ALA A 56 -9.58 26.31 -19.12
C ALA A 56 -9.70 24.85 -19.60
N TRP A 57 -8.55 24.20 -19.86
CA TRP A 57 -8.49 22.78 -20.22
C TRP A 57 -9.10 21.87 -19.14
N ASN A 58 -8.71 22.06 -17.88
CA ASN A 58 -9.27 21.28 -16.76
C ASN A 58 -10.76 21.56 -16.55
N LEU A 59 -11.22 22.80 -16.77
CA LEU A 59 -12.65 23.14 -16.71
C LEU A 59 -13.43 22.41 -17.80
N PHE A 60 -12.95 22.46 -19.04
CA PHE A 60 -13.56 21.79 -20.19
C PHE A 60 -13.69 20.28 -19.94
N LEU A 61 -12.58 19.61 -19.58
CA LEU A 61 -12.61 18.17 -19.26
C LEU A 61 -13.50 17.85 -18.07
N GLY A 62 -13.40 18.64 -16.99
CA GLY A 62 -14.21 18.46 -15.78
C GLY A 62 -15.70 18.56 -16.05
N LEU A 63 -16.13 19.55 -16.81
CA LEU A 63 -17.54 19.72 -17.24
C LEU A 63 -17.99 18.59 -18.15
N SER A 64 -17.16 18.19 -19.12
CA SER A 64 -17.49 17.12 -20.06
C SER A 64 -17.71 15.79 -19.35
N ILE A 65 -16.82 15.44 -18.41
CA ILE A 65 -16.95 14.23 -17.59
C ILE A 65 -18.15 14.35 -16.65
N ALA A 66 -18.36 15.52 -16.02
CA ALA A 66 -19.47 15.72 -15.09
C ALA A 66 -20.84 15.57 -15.78
N LEU A 67 -20.98 16.14 -16.98
CA LEU A 67 -22.20 16.03 -17.79
C LEU A 67 -22.45 14.58 -18.22
N PHE A 68 -21.41 13.89 -18.68
CA PHE A 68 -21.49 12.47 -19.05
C PHE A 68 -21.86 11.58 -17.86
N CYS A 69 -21.31 11.85 -16.68
CA CYS A 69 -21.57 11.08 -15.46
C CYS A 69 -22.84 11.50 -14.71
N LEU A 70 -23.52 12.59 -15.11
CA LEU A 70 -24.67 13.14 -14.38
C LEU A 70 -25.79 12.13 -14.10
N PRO A 71 -26.32 11.35 -15.07
CA PRO A 71 -27.37 10.38 -14.77
C PRO A 71 -26.91 9.33 -13.77
N PHE A 72 -25.65 8.89 -13.87
CA PHE A 72 -25.06 7.93 -12.96
C PHE A 72 -24.89 8.50 -11.54
N LEU A 73 -24.49 9.78 -11.41
CA LEU A 73 -24.38 10.47 -10.14
C LEU A 73 -25.72 10.52 -9.39
N VAL A 74 -26.83 10.75 -10.09
CA VAL A 74 -28.17 10.75 -9.51
C VAL A 74 -28.54 9.36 -8.96
N ILE A 75 -28.28 8.30 -9.74
CA ILE A 75 -28.52 6.92 -9.30
C ILE A 75 -27.72 6.61 -8.04
N VAL A 76 -26.41 6.91 -8.03
CA VAL A 76 -25.55 6.69 -6.86
C VAL A 76 -26.01 7.51 -5.67
N ALA A 77 -26.44 8.76 -5.87
CA ALA A 77 -26.95 9.61 -4.81
C ALA A 77 -28.19 9.00 -4.13
N VAL A 78 -29.14 8.48 -4.91
CA VAL A 78 -30.32 7.77 -4.40
C VAL A 78 -29.91 6.50 -3.64
N LEU A 79 -29.00 5.69 -4.19
CA LEU A 79 -28.53 4.46 -3.52
C LEU A 79 -27.85 4.76 -2.19
N VAL A 80 -27.01 5.80 -2.11
CA VAL A 80 -26.37 6.23 -0.87
C VAL A 80 -27.40 6.72 0.15
N TYR A 81 -28.42 7.46 -0.31
CA TYR A 81 -29.50 7.95 0.54
C TYR A 81 -30.34 6.81 1.11
N VAL A 82 -30.69 5.81 0.30
CA VAL A 82 -31.45 4.63 0.75
C VAL A 82 -30.63 3.76 1.71
N ASP A 83 -29.32 3.60 1.48
CA ASP A 83 -28.45 2.75 2.30
C ASP A 83 -28.11 3.36 3.67
N SER A 84 -28.06 4.70 3.79
CA SER A 84 -27.53 5.36 4.99
C SER A 84 -28.27 6.63 5.44
N GLY A 85 -29.33 7.03 4.74
CA GLY A 85 -30.02 8.30 4.94
C GLY A 85 -29.26 9.51 4.37
N GLY A 86 -29.53 10.70 4.90
CA GLY A 86 -28.74 11.91 4.62
C GLY A 86 -27.61 12.13 5.65
N PRO A 87 -26.58 12.94 5.35
CA PRO A 87 -26.25 13.56 4.06
C PRO A 87 -25.58 12.61 3.03
N ILE A 88 -25.88 12.82 1.74
CA ILE A 88 -25.35 12.02 0.62
C ILE A 88 -23.87 12.31 0.33
N ILE A 89 -23.48 13.59 0.43
CA ILE A 89 -22.12 14.04 0.13
C ILE A 89 -21.35 14.24 1.44
N TYR A 90 -20.17 13.62 1.50
CA TYR A 90 -19.16 13.95 2.49
C TYR A 90 -18.30 15.11 2.00
N ARG A 91 -18.05 16.07 2.89
CA ARG A 91 -17.09 17.16 2.73
C ARG A 91 -15.94 16.98 3.73
N GLY A 92 -14.70 17.04 3.25
CA GLY A 92 -13.52 16.93 4.11
C GLY A 92 -12.44 17.94 3.76
N ALA A 93 -11.94 18.68 4.75
CA ALA A 93 -10.87 19.65 4.55
C ALA A 93 -9.57 18.97 4.10
N ARG A 94 -8.94 19.50 3.06
CA ARG A 94 -7.67 19.03 2.50
C ARG A 94 -6.79 20.21 2.15
N LEU A 95 -5.49 19.96 2.06
CA LEU A 95 -4.51 20.94 1.60
C LEU A 95 -4.38 20.88 0.07
N GLY A 96 -4.53 22.05 -0.55
CA GLY A 96 -4.34 22.29 -1.98
C GLY A 96 -2.95 22.87 -2.29
N ARG A 97 -2.86 23.59 -3.41
CA ARG A 97 -1.64 24.31 -3.80
C ARG A 97 -1.26 25.32 -2.72
N ASN A 98 0.03 25.47 -2.45
CA ASN A 98 0.58 26.35 -1.41
C ASN A 98 -0.02 26.10 -0.02
N ARG A 99 -0.46 24.86 0.25
CA ARG A 99 -1.12 24.46 1.50
C ARG A 99 -2.43 25.21 1.78
N VAL A 100 -3.04 25.85 0.78
CA VAL A 100 -4.35 26.50 0.95
C VAL A 100 -5.41 25.42 1.20
N PRO A 101 -6.19 25.49 2.30
CA PRO A 101 -7.21 24.51 2.59
C PRO A 101 -8.41 24.64 1.65
N PHE A 102 -9.00 23.51 1.27
CA PHE A 102 -10.26 23.45 0.52
C PHE A 102 -11.08 22.22 0.94
N PHE A 103 -12.37 22.20 0.61
CA PHE A 103 -13.24 21.07 0.88
C PHE A 103 -13.26 20.09 -0.29
N LEU A 104 -12.84 18.85 -0.04
CA LEU A 104 -12.97 17.74 -0.97
C LEU A 104 -14.36 17.12 -0.86
N TYR A 105 -15.05 16.96 -1.99
CA TYR A 105 -16.37 16.34 -2.06
C TYR A 105 -16.29 14.89 -2.51
N LYS A 106 -17.02 13.98 -1.86
CA LYS A 106 -17.17 12.58 -2.28
C LYS A 106 -18.51 12.05 -1.80
N PHE A 107 -18.98 10.94 -2.35
CA PHE A 107 -20.12 10.25 -1.77
C PHE A 107 -19.80 9.76 -0.36
N ARG A 108 -20.80 9.82 0.52
CA ARG A 108 -20.68 9.24 1.86
C ARG A 108 -20.64 7.73 1.73
N THR A 109 -19.56 7.15 2.23
CA THR A 109 -19.31 5.70 2.17
C THR A 109 -19.07 5.07 3.53
N LEU A 110 -19.03 5.90 4.57
CA LEU A 110 -18.78 5.50 5.95
C LEU A 110 -19.98 5.84 6.81
N LYS A 111 -20.24 5.00 7.81
CA LYS A 111 -21.21 5.28 8.86
C LYS A 111 -20.74 6.46 9.73
N PRO A 112 -21.65 7.18 10.41
CA PRO A 112 -21.31 8.37 11.21
C PRO A 112 -20.19 8.14 12.24
N GLU A 113 -20.15 6.95 12.84
CA GLU A 113 -19.18 6.55 13.87
C GLU A 113 -17.73 6.52 13.35
N ALA A 114 -17.53 6.50 12.02
CA ALA A 114 -16.21 6.46 11.41
C ALA A 114 -15.42 7.78 11.50
N ALA A 115 -16.10 8.90 11.80
CA ALA A 115 -15.47 10.22 11.86
C ALA A 115 -14.37 10.29 12.92
N GLU A 116 -14.60 9.68 14.09
CA GLU A 116 -13.66 9.69 15.21
C GLU A 116 -12.43 8.81 14.93
N VAL A 117 -12.65 7.62 14.38
CA VAL A 117 -11.59 6.63 14.08
C VAL A 117 -10.65 7.11 12.98
N THR A 118 -11.15 7.92 12.05
CA THR A 118 -10.39 8.34 10.86
C THR A 118 -9.71 9.69 11.00
N LYS A 119 -9.74 10.36 12.16
CA LYS A 119 -9.22 11.73 12.35
C LYS A 119 -7.75 11.88 11.98
N ASN A 120 -6.88 11.04 12.54
CA ASN A 120 -5.43 11.13 12.37
C ASN A 120 -4.83 10.03 11.49
N GLN A 121 -5.65 9.08 11.06
CA GLN A 121 -5.20 7.90 10.33
C GLN A 121 -6.06 7.61 9.10
N VAL A 122 -5.53 6.78 8.20
CA VAL A 122 -6.31 6.24 7.08
C VAL A 122 -7.23 5.15 7.62
N LEU A 123 -8.44 5.02 7.05
CA LEU A 123 -9.37 3.96 7.42
C LEU A 123 -8.67 2.58 7.30
N PRO A 124 -8.64 1.76 8.36
CA PRO A 124 -8.15 0.40 8.30
C PRO A 124 -9.01 -0.46 7.37
N ALA A 125 -8.36 -1.33 6.59
CA ALA A 125 -9.06 -2.32 5.78
C ALA A 125 -9.84 -3.27 6.70
N GLY A 126 -11.08 -3.62 6.33
CA GLY A 126 -11.91 -4.52 7.12
C GLY A 126 -12.48 -3.94 8.42
N SER A 127 -12.42 -2.61 8.61
CA SER A 127 -12.91 -1.96 9.83
C SER A 127 -14.42 -2.09 10.09
N GLY A 128 -15.22 -2.58 9.14
CA GLY A 128 -16.68 -2.70 9.28
C GLY A 128 -17.45 -1.37 9.32
N LEU A 129 -16.75 -0.24 9.19
CA LEU A 129 -17.29 1.12 9.24
C LEU A 129 -17.87 1.61 7.91
N GLU A 130 -17.68 0.82 6.84
CA GLU A 130 -18.22 1.11 5.51
C GLU A 130 -19.70 0.72 5.43
N THR A 131 -20.51 1.52 4.74
CA THR A 131 -21.90 1.13 4.42
C THR A 131 -21.91 0.07 3.31
N ARG A 132 -23.04 -0.58 3.06
CA ARG A 132 -23.10 -1.67 2.06
C ARG A 132 -22.80 -1.14 0.67
N ILE A 133 -23.47 -0.05 0.28
CA ILE A 133 -23.19 0.66 -0.97
C ILE A 133 -21.82 1.34 -0.90
N GLY A 134 -21.45 1.86 0.26
CA GLY A 134 -20.16 2.52 0.51
C GLY A 134 -18.95 1.63 0.19
N ARG A 135 -19.01 0.34 0.52
CA ARG A 135 -17.98 -0.63 0.17
C ARG A 135 -17.79 -0.73 -1.35
N VAL A 136 -18.88 -0.93 -2.09
CA VAL A 136 -18.85 -1.03 -3.56
C VAL A 136 -18.32 0.26 -4.19
N LEU A 137 -18.78 1.42 -3.71
CA LEU A 137 -18.32 2.71 -4.22
C LEU A 137 -16.83 2.95 -3.99
N ARG A 138 -16.27 2.47 -2.88
CA ARG A 138 -14.83 2.59 -2.57
C ARG A 138 -13.97 1.63 -3.38
N GLU A 139 -14.44 0.40 -3.59
CA GLU A 139 -13.75 -0.60 -4.42
C GLU A 139 -13.64 -0.14 -5.88
N THR A 140 -14.73 0.44 -6.39
CA THR A 140 -14.82 0.99 -7.74
C THR A 140 -14.28 2.41 -7.88
N ARG A 141 -14.05 3.11 -6.76
CA ARG A 141 -13.69 4.55 -6.66
C ARG A 141 -14.75 5.50 -7.23
N LEU A 142 -15.97 5.02 -7.39
CA LEU A 142 -17.10 5.84 -7.83
C LEU A 142 -17.49 6.87 -6.75
N ASP A 143 -17.08 6.66 -5.49
CA ASP A 143 -17.27 7.65 -4.44
C ASP A 143 -16.55 8.97 -4.72
N GLU A 144 -15.52 8.97 -5.57
CA GLU A 144 -14.69 10.14 -5.87
C GLU A 144 -15.26 11.04 -6.98
N ILE A 145 -16.30 10.63 -7.72
CA ILE A 145 -16.84 11.42 -8.85
C ILE A 145 -17.31 12.83 -8.43
N PRO A 146 -17.92 13.07 -7.25
CA PRO A 146 -18.26 14.43 -6.80
C PRO A 146 -17.06 15.39 -6.73
N GLN A 147 -15.81 14.92 -6.73
CA GLN A 147 -14.62 15.76 -6.83
C GLN A 147 -14.52 16.52 -8.17
N LEU A 148 -15.28 16.13 -9.20
CA LEU A 148 -15.39 16.92 -10.43
C LEU A 148 -15.85 18.36 -10.14
N TRP A 149 -16.68 18.56 -9.11
CA TRP A 149 -17.04 19.90 -8.64
C TRP A 149 -15.82 20.71 -8.17
N ASN A 150 -14.86 20.08 -7.50
CA ASN A 150 -13.61 20.74 -7.11
C ASN A 150 -12.77 21.18 -8.32
N ILE A 151 -12.81 20.42 -9.41
CA ILE A 151 -12.15 20.79 -10.67
C ILE A 151 -12.88 21.97 -11.33
N ILE A 152 -14.21 21.93 -11.36
CA ILE A 152 -15.04 23.00 -11.90
C ILE A 152 -14.87 24.31 -11.12
N ARG A 153 -14.74 24.27 -9.78
CA ARG A 153 -14.41 25.46 -8.96
C ARG A 153 -12.95 25.90 -9.08
N GLY A 154 -12.06 25.03 -9.55
CA GLY A 154 -10.63 25.31 -9.67
C GLY A 154 -9.81 25.03 -8.40
N ASP A 155 -10.37 24.33 -7.41
CA ASP A 155 -9.61 23.84 -6.25
C ASP A 155 -8.62 22.73 -6.66
N MET A 156 -8.99 21.94 -7.68
CA MET A 156 -8.25 20.77 -8.16
C MET A 156 -8.07 20.82 -9.68
N ASN A 157 -7.12 20.03 -10.17
CA ASN A 157 -7.01 19.64 -11.57
C ASN A 157 -7.49 18.18 -11.75
N LEU A 158 -7.67 17.74 -12.99
CA LEU A 158 -7.95 16.35 -13.30
C LEU A 158 -6.75 15.46 -12.93
N PHE A 159 -5.54 15.95 -13.23
CA PHE A 159 -4.29 15.26 -12.97
C PHE A 159 -3.41 16.00 -11.97
N GLY A 160 -2.86 15.26 -11.01
CA GLY A 160 -2.00 15.84 -9.97
C GLY A 160 -1.77 14.91 -8.79
N PRO A 161 -0.98 15.35 -7.78
CA PRO A 161 -0.85 14.61 -6.53
C PRO A 161 -2.18 14.59 -5.77
N ARG A 162 -2.55 13.45 -5.18
CA ARG A 162 -3.79 13.34 -4.39
C ARG A 162 -3.85 14.37 -3.25
N PRO A 163 -4.97 15.06 -2.99
CA PRO A 163 -5.06 15.96 -1.84
C PRO A 163 -4.96 15.18 -0.51
N VAL A 164 -4.36 15.81 0.51
CA VAL A 164 -4.11 15.19 1.83
C VAL A 164 -4.65 16.06 2.95
N ARG A 165 -4.94 15.45 4.10
CA ARG A 165 -5.32 16.14 5.34
C ARG A 165 -4.12 16.86 5.95
N ALA A 166 -4.37 17.93 6.70
CA ALA A 166 -3.31 18.75 7.28
C ALA A 166 -2.49 17.96 8.31
N GLU A 167 -3.16 17.19 9.15
CA GLU A 167 -2.57 16.34 10.20
C GLU A 167 -1.65 15.29 9.58
N ILE A 168 -2.13 14.64 8.52
CA ILE A 168 -1.35 13.63 7.77
C ILE A 168 -0.16 14.28 7.05
N ALA A 169 -0.35 15.47 6.49
CA ALA A 169 0.73 16.19 5.80
C ALA A 169 1.84 16.56 6.78
N GLN A 170 1.49 17.01 7.99
CA GLN A 170 2.45 17.36 9.03
C GLN A 170 3.30 16.15 9.45
N ILE A 171 2.66 14.99 9.70
CA ILE A 171 3.36 13.74 10.03
C ILE A 171 4.34 13.36 8.92
N TYR A 172 3.89 13.36 7.67
CA TYR A 172 4.75 12.95 6.55
C TYR A 172 5.83 13.97 6.18
N ALA A 173 5.60 15.27 6.40
CA ALA A 173 6.62 16.29 6.20
C ALA A 173 7.83 16.09 7.13
N GLN A 174 7.60 15.60 8.35
CA GLN A 174 8.67 15.28 9.30
C GLN A 174 9.44 13.99 8.92
N GLN A 175 8.77 13.00 8.32
CA GLN A 175 9.35 11.68 8.05
C GLN A 175 9.93 11.51 6.63
N ILE A 176 9.51 12.35 5.68
CA ILE A 176 9.83 12.22 4.26
C ILE A 176 10.45 13.52 3.75
N LYS A 177 11.74 13.45 3.42
CA LYS A 177 12.47 14.57 2.81
C LYS A 177 11.74 15.07 1.56
N HIS A 178 11.54 16.38 1.47
CA HIS A 178 10.84 17.06 0.36
C HIS A 178 9.39 16.63 0.14
N TYR A 179 8.69 16.12 1.16
CA TYR A 179 7.27 15.76 1.03
C TYR A 179 6.40 16.92 0.50
N ASP A 180 6.73 18.15 0.90
CA ASP A 180 5.95 19.35 0.61
C ASP A 180 5.97 19.81 -0.84
N GLN A 181 6.88 19.31 -1.67
CA GLN A 181 6.93 19.67 -3.09
C GLN A 181 5.61 19.33 -3.80
N ARG A 182 4.84 18.38 -3.28
CA ARG A 182 3.48 18.07 -3.77
C ARG A 182 2.52 19.26 -3.76
N PHE A 183 2.74 20.26 -2.90
CA PHE A 183 1.89 21.44 -2.77
C PHE A 183 2.27 22.57 -3.73
N LEU A 184 3.31 22.41 -4.56
CA LEU A 184 3.70 23.42 -5.56
C LEU A 184 2.70 23.52 -6.74
N VAL A 185 1.90 22.47 -6.95
CA VAL A 185 0.88 22.36 -7.99
C VAL A 185 -0.49 22.10 -7.36
N LYS A 186 -1.56 22.34 -8.13
CA LYS A 186 -2.91 21.95 -7.69
C LYS A 186 -3.00 20.42 -7.57
N PRO A 187 -3.69 19.90 -6.54
CA PRO A 187 -3.92 18.47 -6.42
C PRO A 187 -4.81 17.94 -7.54
N GLY A 188 -4.73 16.62 -7.77
CA GLY A 188 -5.50 15.92 -8.79
C GLY A 188 -6.47 14.88 -8.23
N ILE A 189 -7.58 14.64 -8.94
CA ILE A 189 -8.44 13.47 -8.69
C ILE A 189 -7.68 12.20 -9.10
N VAL A 190 -7.04 12.21 -10.28
CA VAL A 190 -6.19 11.13 -10.78
C VAL A 190 -4.72 11.54 -10.69
N GLY A 191 -3.87 10.61 -10.26
CA GLY A 191 -2.42 10.81 -10.21
C GLY A 191 -1.68 9.55 -10.61
N HIS A 192 -0.51 9.69 -11.22
CA HIS A 192 0.30 8.55 -11.67
C HIS A 192 0.59 7.56 -10.53
N THR A 193 0.91 8.06 -9.33
CA THR A 193 1.16 7.18 -8.17
C THR A 193 -0.12 6.50 -7.67
N GLN A 194 -1.31 7.08 -7.88
CA GLN A 194 -2.58 6.42 -7.55
C GLN A 194 -2.90 5.28 -8.52
N VAL A 195 -2.56 5.45 -9.81
CA VAL A 195 -2.86 4.48 -10.87
C VAL A 195 -1.83 3.35 -10.90
N PHE A 196 -0.53 3.68 -10.89
CA PHE A 196 0.53 2.70 -11.11
C PHE A 196 1.10 2.09 -9.84
N MET A 197 0.79 2.63 -8.65
CA MET A 197 1.32 2.11 -7.39
C MET A 197 0.21 1.50 -6.52
N PRO A 198 0.37 0.25 -6.04
CA PRO A 198 -0.63 -0.44 -5.23
C PRO A 198 -0.78 0.19 -3.85
N HIS A 199 -1.96 0.16 -3.23
CA HIS A 199 -2.33 0.94 -2.03
C HIS A 199 -1.26 1.01 -0.92
N GLY A 200 -0.80 -0.13 -0.38
CA GLY A 200 0.30 -0.18 0.61
C GLY A 200 1.70 -0.01 0.03
N ALA A 201 1.89 0.90 -0.93
CA ALA A 201 3.22 1.20 -1.47
C ALA A 201 3.79 2.34 -0.63
N SER A 202 5.07 2.23 -0.28
CA SER A 202 5.78 3.18 0.59
C SER A 202 5.43 4.62 0.25
N LYS A 203 5.00 5.37 1.27
CA LYS A 203 4.67 6.79 1.14
C LYS A 203 5.86 7.61 0.67
N ARG A 204 7.08 7.22 1.07
CA ARG A 204 8.34 7.83 0.63
C ARG A 204 8.57 7.66 -0.87
N ILE A 205 8.32 6.46 -1.42
CA ILE A 205 8.45 6.19 -2.87
C ILE A 205 7.40 6.99 -3.66
N ARG A 206 6.15 6.99 -3.18
CA ARG A 206 5.07 7.80 -3.78
C ARG A 206 5.43 9.28 -3.78
N ALA A 207 5.95 9.81 -2.68
CA ALA A 207 6.38 11.20 -2.57
C ALA A 207 7.52 11.50 -3.56
N ARG A 208 8.56 10.67 -3.61
CA ARG A 208 9.67 10.85 -4.56
C ARG A 208 9.20 10.89 -6.02
N TYR A 209 8.30 9.99 -6.41
CA TYR A 209 7.78 9.96 -7.77
C TYR A 209 6.89 11.18 -8.07
N ASN A 210 6.02 11.58 -7.14
CA ASN A 210 5.26 12.82 -7.28
C ASN A 210 6.18 14.04 -7.44
N ASN A 211 7.27 14.13 -6.67
CA ASN A 211 8.22 15.23 -6.75
C ASN A 211 8.91 15.35 -8.12
N ILE A 212 9.13 14.22 -8.81
CA ILE A 212 9.64 14.22 -10.19
C ILE A 212 8.58 14.80 -11.14
N LEU A 213 7.32 14.38 -10.99
CA LEU A 213 6.24 14.81 -11.89
C LEU A 213 5.83 16.27 -11.67
N VAL A 214 5.91 16.77 -10.44
CA VAL A 214 5.66 18.19 -10.11
C VAL A 214 6.58 19.13 -10.88
N LYS A 215 7.79 18.68 -11.24
CA LYS A 215 8.80 19.46 -11.97
C LYS A 215 8.78 19.24 -13.49
N ARG A 216 7.90 18.36 -13.96
CA ARG A 216 7.77 18.07 -15.40
C ARG A 216 6.57 18.84 -15.96
N PRO A 217 6.60 19.23 -17.23
CA PRO A 217 5.48 19.92 -17.84
C PRO A 217 4.27 18.99 -18.04
N VAL A 218 3.08 19.58 -18.00
CA VAL A 218 1.84 18.95 -18.45
C VAL A 218 1.90 18.65 -19.96
N ASN A 219 1.11 17.68 -20.40
CA ASN A 219 1.00 17.34 -21.82
C ASN A 219 -0.45 16.92 -22.13
N PRO A 220 -1.26 17.79 -22.77
CA PRO A 220 -2.68 17.53 -22.99
C PRO A 220 -2.98 16.24 -23.76
N VAL A 221 -2.15 15.89 -24.76
CA VAL A 221 -2.32 14.65 -25.52
C VAL A 221 -2.13 13.42 -24.63
N LYS A 222 -1.05 13.41 -23.83
CA LYS A 222 -0.80 12.31 -22.87
C LYS A 222 -1.84 12.26 -21.77
N GLU A 223 -2.36 13.40 -21.34
CA GLU A 223 -3.46 13.50 -20.39
C GLU A 223 -4.73 12.83 -20.90
N ILE A 224 -5.10 13.06 -22.16
CA ILE A 224 -6.25 12.38 -22.79
C ILE A 224 -6.01 10.87 -22.89
N LEU A 225 -4.84 10.45 -23.34
CA LEU A 225 -4.49 9.02 -23.42
C LEU A 225 -4.51 8.36 -22.04
N PHE A 226 -4.04 9.06 -21.02
CA PHE A 226 -4.06 8.58 -19.64
C PHE A 226 -5.48 8.56 -19.06
N LEU A 227 -6.32 9.54 -19.39
CA LEU A 227 -7.74 9.55 -19.04
C LEU A 227 -8.46 8.33 -19.65
N ALA A 228 -8.26 8.07 -20.93
CA ALA A 228 -8.86 6.94 -21.63
C ALA A 228 -8.38 5.59 -21.05
N PHE A 229 -7.10 5.50 -20.68
CA PHE A 229 -6.55 4.34 -19.99
C PHE A 229 -7.22 4.14 -18.62
N VAL A 230 -7.30 5.18 -17.79
CA VAL A 230 -7.93 5.08 -16.46
C VAL A 230 -9.42 4.77 -16.59
N GLY A 231 -10.12 5.44 -17.51
CA GLY A 231 -11.53 5.22 -17.81
C GLY A 231 -11.82 3.78 -18.23
N SER A 232 -11.04 3.22 -19.15
CA SER A 232 -11.22 1.82 -19.58
C SER A 232 -10.98 0.82 -18.43
N THR A 233 -9.99 1.07 -17.56
CA THR A 233 -9.79 0.22 -16.37
C THR A 233 -10.93 0.33 -15.35
N ALA A 234 -11.53 1.52 -15.21
CA ALA A 234 -12.68 1.73 -14.34
C ALA A 234 -13.93 1.02 -14.89
N LEU A 235 -14.20 1.16 -16.20
CA LEU A 235 -15.29 0.48 -16.90
C LEU A 235 -15.16 -1.05 -16.80
N MET A 236 -13.97 -1.60 -17.00
CA MET A 236 -13.73 -3.04 -16.86
C MET A 236 -14.01 -3.54 -15.44
N LYS A 237 -13.59 -2.79 -14.41
CA LYS A 237 -13.90 -3.11 -13.00
C LYS A 237 -15.40 -3.04 -12.73
N LEU A 238 -16.07 -2.02 -13.25
CA LEU A 238 -17.51 -1.86 -13.11
C LEU A 238 -18.25 -3.04 -13.76
N ALA A 239 -17.87 -3.41 -14.99
CA ALA A 239 -18.41 -4.56 -15.69
C ALA A 239 -18.20 -5.87 -14.91
N LEU A 240 -17.03 -6.07 -14.30
CA LEU A 240 -16.77 -7.24 -13.45
C LEU A 240 -17.65 -7.27 -12.19
N VAL A 241 -17.87 -6.12 -11.56
CA VAL A 241 -18.77 -6.01 -10.40
C VAL A 241 -20.21 -6.32 -10.80
N PHE A 242 -20.68 -5.78 -11.94
CA PHE A 242 -22.00 -6.10 -12.48
C PHE A 242 -22.13 -7.59 -12.85
N ALA A 243 -21.12 -8.18 -13.49
CA ALA A 243 -21.13 -9.60 -13.84
C ALA A 243 -21.23 -10.49 -12.59
N ARG A 244 -20.51 -10.15 -11.51
CA ARG A 244 -20.62 -10.85 -10.21
C ARG A 244 -21.99 -10.67 -9.57
N ALA A 245 -22.56 -9.47 -9.65
CA ALA A 245 -23.89 -9.19 -9.12
C ALA A 245 -24.98 -9.97 -9.88
N LEU A 246 -24.88 -10.05 -11.21
CA LEU A 246 -25.79 -10.85 -12.05
C LEU A 246 -25.64 -12.35 -11.78
N ALA A 247 -24.40 -12.84 -11.67
CA ALA A 247 -24.12 -14.24 -11.34
C ALA A 247 -24.60 -14.64 -9.92
N ALA A 248 -24.82 -13.66 -9.03
CA ALA A 248 -25.36 -13.90 -7.69
C ALA A 248 -26.91 -14.00 -7.66
N ILE A 249 -27.60 -13.79 -8.80
CA ILE A 249 -29.05 -13.90 -8.99
C ILE A 249 -29.27 -15.09 -9.97
N PRO A 250 -29.35 -16.38 -9.58
CA PRO A 250 -29.88 -16.95 -8.34
C PRO A 250 -29.01 -18.08 -7.74
N ALA A 251 -28.54 -17.89 -6.51
CA ALA A 251 -28.40 -18.98 -5.54
C ALA A 251 -28.49 -18.35 -4.15
N ARG A 252 -29.68 -18.42 -3.55
CA ARG A 252 -29.83 -18.22 -2.10
C ARG A 252 -29.00 -19.31 -1.42
N ARG A 253 -27.71 -19.04 -1.19
CA ARG A 253 -27.02 -19.65 -0.05
C ARG A 253 -27.38 -18.78 1.14
N THR A 254 -28.18 -19.36 2.02
CA THR A 254 -28.27 -18.91 3.41
C THR A 254 -26.85 -18.65 3.91
N PRO A 255 -26.58 -17.53 4.59
CA PRO A 255 -25.31 -17.37 5.26
C PRO A 255 -25.31 -18.41 6.39
N SER A 256 -24.71 -19.57 6.15
CA SER A 256 -24.23 -20.39 7.24
C SER A 256 -23.29 -19.50 8.04
N GLU A 257 -23.50 -19.42 9.35
CA GLU A 257 -22.53 -18.85 10.28
C GLU A 257 -21.20 -19.55 10.04
N GLU A 258 -20.38 -18.95 9.20
CA GLU A 258 -19.01 -19.35 8.99
C GLU A 258 -18.30 -18.92 10.27
N GLN A 259 -18.22 -19.85 11.21
CA GLN A 259 -17.30 -19.79 12.33
C GLN A 259 -15.95 -19.37 11.74
N ILE A 260 -15.52 -18.14 12.02
CA ILE A 260 -14.18 -17.66 11.68
C ILE A 260 -13.22 -18.40 12.61
N GLY A 261 -12.98 -19.67 12.31
CA GLY A 261 -11.82 -20.41 12.77
C GLY A 261 -10.61 -19.81 12.07
N PHE A 262 -9.68 -19.26 12.84
CA PHE A 262 -8.41 -18.78 12.33
C PHE A 262 -7.56 -20.01 11.93
N HIS A 263 -7.80 -20.55 10.73
CA HIS A 263 -6.83 -21.45 10.12
C HIS A 263 -5.74 -20.57 9.47
N PRO A 264 -4.47 -20.63 9.92
CA PRO A 264 -3.41 -19.86 9.30
C PRO A 264 -3.19 -20.36 7.88
N GLN A 265 -3.80 -19.71 6.90
CA GLN A 265 -3.44 -19.93 5.50
C GLN A 265 -2.00 -19.44 5.31
N THR A 266 -1.07 -20.37 5.16
CA THR A 266 0.34 -20.07 4.88
C THR A 266 0.45 -19.52 3.46
N PHE A 267 1.22 -18.43 3.28
CA PHE A 267 1.45 -17.90 1.93
C PHE A 267 2.31 -18.88 1.12
N PRO A 268 1.83 -19.43 -0.01
CA PRO A 268 2.62 -20.37 -0.78
C PRO A 268 3.85 -19.68 -1.38
N GLY A 269 5.04 -20.18 -1.02
CA GLY A 269 6.32 -19.82 -1.65
C GLY A 269 7.20 -18.82 -0.90
N ILE A 270 6.89 -18.45 0.35
CA ILE A 270 7.78 -17.66 1.22
C ILE A 270 8.16 -18.50 2.45
N SER A 271 9.43 -18.88 2.53
CA SER A 271 9.99 -19.58 3.70
C SER A 271 10.71 -18.60 4.62
N ILE A 272 10.59 -18.81 5.93
CA ILE A 272 11.31 -18.07 6.96
C ILE A 272 12.30 -19.01 7.69
N GLU A 273 13.51 -18.51 7.91
CA GLU A 273 14.48 -19.11 8.84
C GLU A 273 14.69 -18.12 10.00
N LEU A 274 14.52 -18.61 11.23
CA LEU A 274 14.83 -17.87 12.44
C LEU A 274 16.22 -18.25 12.91
N CYS A 275 17.08 -17.25 13.11
CA CYS A 275 18.46 -17.41 13.54
C CYS A 275 18.68 -16.81 14.94
N ASP A 276 19.53 -17.46 15.72
CA ASP A 276 20.04 -16.95 16.99
C ASP A 276 21.05 -15.80 16.78
N ARG A 277 21.56 -15.28 17.89
CA ARG A 277 22.59 -14.21 17.91
C ARG A 277 23.92 -14.63 17.27
N HIS A 278 24.16 -15.94 17.12
CA HIS A 278 25.33 -16.52 16.46
C HIS A 278 25.04 -16.91 15.01
N ASN A 279 23.90 -16.48 14.45
CA ASN A 279 23.50 -16.67 13.06
C ASN A 279 23.18 -18.14 12.70
N LYS A 280 22.98 -19.01 13.71
CA LYS A 280 22.59 -20.41 13.58
C LYS A 280 21.05 -20.51 13.50
N VAL A 281 20.55 -21.35 12.59
CA VAL A 281 19.10 -21.53 12.40
C VAL A 281 18.52 -22.30 13.59
N ILE A 282 17.57 -21.69 14.30
CA ILE A 282 16.87 -22.27 15.45
C ILE A 282 15.56 -22.93 15.02
N ALA A 283 14.83 -22.30 14.11
CA ALA A 283 13.52 -22.75 13.65
C ALA A 283 13.27 -22.34 12.20
N ARG A 284 12.42 -23.10 11.51
CA ARG A 284 11.97 -22.80 10.15
C ARG A 284 10.46 -22.64 10.13
N GLY A 285 9.96 -21.93 9.15
CA GLY A 285 8.54 -21.65 9.12
C GLY A 285 8.03 -21.10 7.81
N ALA A 286 6.77 -20.72 7.84
CA ALA A 286 6.09 -20.05 6.75
C ALA A 286 5.52 -18.71 7.22
N VAL A 287 5.62 -17.71 6.35
CA VAL A 287 5.03 -16.38 6.60
C VAL A 287 3.52 -16.47 6.38
N THR A 288 2.74 -16.05 7.37
CA THR A 288 1.26 -15.98 7.30
C THR A 288 0.77 -14.58 6.97
N ALA A 289 1.53 -13.53 7.29
CA ALA A 289 1.29 -12.16 6.83
C ALA A 289 2.55 -11.30 6.98
N ILE A 290 2.72 -10.28 6.13
CA ILE A 290 3.81 -9.31 6.28
C ILE A 290 3.35 -7.91 5.89
N SER A 291 3.63 -6.95 6.78
CA SER A 291 3.28 -5.54 6.65
C SER A 291 4.55 -4.68 6.64
N GLU A 292 4.39 -3.35 6.62
CA GLU A 292 5.52 -2.42 6.71
C GLU A 292 6.23 -2.46 8.09
N GLU A 293 5.60 -2.97 9.14
CA GLU A 293 6.16 -2.92 10.50
C GLU A 293 6.19 -4.28 11.21
N SER A 294 5.36 -5.23 10.75
CA SER A 294 5.20 -6.54 11.39
C SER A 294 5.26 -7.70 10.39
N ILE A 295 5.70 -8.85 10.88
CA ILE A 295 5.68 -10.14 10.20
C ILE A 295 4.92 -11.11 11.10
N SER A 296 3.91 -11.77 10.55
CA SER A 296 3.22 -12.90 11.18
C SER A 296 3.71 -14.18 10.51
N PHE A 297 4.06 -15.19 11.31
CA PHE A 297 4.61 -16.45 10.80
C PHE A 297 4.28 -17.60 11.74
N VAL A 298 4.26 -18.81 11.18
CA VAL A 298 4.18 -20.08 11.91
C VAL A 298 5.52 -20.78 11.84
N THR A 299 5.93 -21.47 12.90
CA THR A 299 7.19 -22.23 12.95
C THR A 299 6.95 -23.70 13.18
N ASP A 300 7.94 -24.50 12.81
CA ASP A 300 8.01 -25.95 13.09
C ASP A 300 8.26 -26.24 14.58
N LEU A 301 9.06 -25.39 15.24
CA LEU A 301 9.40 -25.52 16.65
C LEU A 301 9.02 -24.25 17.44
N PRO A 302 8.60 -24.37 18.71
CA PRO A 302 8.33 -23.22 19.55
C PRO A 302 9.62 -22.42 19.81
N VAL A 303 9.50 -21.09 19.84
CA VAL A 303 10.63 -20.17 19.97
C VAL A 303 10.47 -19.37 21.26
N THR A 304 11.51 -19.37 22.08
CA THR A 304 11.55 -18.73 23.41
C THR A 304 12.19 -17.35 23.40
N GLU A 305 12.98 -17.02 22.37
CA GLU A 305 13.67 -15.73 22.29
C GLU A 305 12.74 -14.59 21.84
N GLN A 306 12.76 -13.47 22.58
CA GLN A 306 11.95 -12.29 22.24
C GLN A 306 12.50 -11.49 21.04
N SER A 307 13.78 -11.66 20.68
CA SER A 307 14.44 -10.90 19.60
C SER A 307 15.31 -11.82 18.77
N LEU A 308 15.00 -11.96 17.48
CA LEU A 308 15.59 -12.96 16.59
C LEU A 308 15.99 -12.34 15.25
N ALA A 309 16.99 -12.92 14.59
CA ALA A 309 17.28 -12.59 13.20
C ALA A 309 16.40 -13.44 12.27
N ILE A 310 15.62 -12.80 11.42
CA ILE A 310 14.74 -13.43 10.45
C ILE A 310 15.36 -13.33 9.05
N ARG A 311 15.51 -14.47 8.38
CA ARG A 311 15.83 -14.55 6.96
C ARG A 311 14.60 -14.97 6.17
N LEU A 312 14.23 -14.15 5.20
CA LEU A 312 13.12 -14.39 4.29
C LEU A 312 13.66 -14.87 2.95
N ARG A 313 13.10 -15.97 2.43
CA ARG A 313 13.41 -16.47 1.09
C ARG A 313 12.13 -16.67 0.30
N ARG A 314 12.12 -16.15 -0.93
CA ARG A 314 11.02 -16.34 -1.88
C ARG A 314 11.56 -16.86 -3.21
N ASN A 315 10.99 -17.95 -3.71
CA ASN A 315 11.28 -18.44 -5.06
C ASN A 315 10.43 -17.67 -6.08
N ILE A 316 11.02 -17.22 -7.18
CA ILE A 316 10.34 -16.50 -8.28
C ILE A 316 10.28 -17.40 -9.52
N ARG A 317 9.25 -17.20 -10.37
CA ARG A 317 8.97 -17.97 -11.60
C ARG A 317 10.18 -18.16 -12.54
N ASP A 318 11.19 -17.28 -12.51
CA ASP A 318 12.41 -17.38 -13.33
C ASP A 318 13.51 -18.28 -12.73
N GLY A 319 13.18 -19.17 -11.78
CA GLY A 319 14.15 -20.02 -11.06
C GLY A 319 15.08 -19.28 -10.10
N LYS A 320 14.96 -17.94 -9.98
CA LYS A 320 15.76 -17.10 -9.09
C LYS A 320 15.09 -16.96 -7.72
N ALA A 321 15.86 -17.11 -6.65
CA ALA A 321 15.40 -16.79 -5.30
C ALA A 321 15.71 -15.32 -4.94
N ARG A 322 14.79 -14.67 -4.21
CA ARG A 322 15.06 -13.41 -3.52
C ARG A 322 15.20 -13.69 -2.04
N ARG A 323 16.19 -13.04 -1.43
CA ARG A 323 16.52 -13.18 -0.01
C ARG A 323 16.51 -11.81 0.63
N ALA A 324 15.94 -11.70 1.82
CA ALA A 324 16.01 -10.51 2.65
C ALA A 324 16.26 -10.91 4.10
N ALA A 325 16.86 -10.02 4.88
CA ALA A 325 17.13 -10.24 6.30
C ALA A 325 16.66 -9.05 7.14
N CYS A 326 16.10 -9.34 8.30
CA CYS A 326 15.67 -8.35 9.28
C CYS A 326 15.81 -8.88 10.71
N ILE A 327 15.88 -7.98 11.68
CA ILE A 327 15.81 -8.31 13.10
C ILE A 327 14.36 -8.13 13.52
N ALA A 328 13.77 -9.12 14.16
CA ALA A 328 12.39 -9.08 14.59
C ALA A 328 12.25 -9.31 16.10
N HIS A 329 11.33 -8.56 16.68
CA HIS A 329 10.97 -8.62 18.09
C HIS A 329 9.57 -9.18 18.22
N ILE A 330 9.43 -10.34 18.87
CA ILE A 330 8.14 -11.01 19.07
C ILE A 330 7.28 -10.14 19.98
N ARG A 331 6.07 -9.79 19.51
CA ARG A 331 5.10 -8.99 20.28
C ARG A 331 4.06 -9.86 20.97
N SER A 332 3.63 -10.94 20.34
CA SER A 332 2.59 -11.82 20.87
C SER A 332 2.70 -13.22 20.29
N HIS A 333 2.39 -14.22 21.12
CA HIS A 333 2.08 -15.58 20.69
C HIS A 333 0.59 -15.61 20.33
N LEU A 334 0.27 -16.12 19.14
CA LEU A 334 -1.10 -16.51 18.81
C LEU A 334 -1.33 -17.88 19.46
N ILE A 335 -1.63 -17.87 20.76
CA ILE A 335 -2.20 -19.04 21.45
C ILE A 335 -3.71 -18.89 21.30
N ASP A 336 -4.31 -19.97 20.84
CA ASP A 336 -5.73 -20.16 20.53
C ASP A 336 -6.67 -19.24 21.34
N GLY A 337 -7.37 -18.37 20.63
CA GLY A 337 -8.04 -17.19 21.19
C GLY A 337 -9.52 -17.14 20.84
N ARG A 338 -10.24 -18.25 21.04
CA ARG A 338 -11.67 -18.33 21.43
C ARG A 338 -12.00 -19.80 21.69
N GLN A 339 -12.38 -20.13 22.94
CA GLN A 339 -12.98 -21.42 23.28
C GLN A 339 -14.19 -21.66 22.38
N SER A 340 -14.01 -22.50 21.35
CA SER A 340 -15.09 -23.23 20.73
C SER A 340 -15.33 -24.47 21.57
N ALA A 341 -16.59 -24.81 21.82
CA ALA A 341 -16.99 -25.98 22.62
C ALA A 341 -16.59 -27.34 21.99
N HIS A 342 -15.85 -27.35 20.88
CA HIS A 342 -15.30 -28.53 20.24
C HIS A 342 -13.79 -28.34 20.06
N ALA A 343 -13.02 -29.05 20.89
CA ALA A 343 -11.56 -29.09 20.80
C ALA A 343 -11.13 -29.73 19.47
N PRO A 344 -10.25 -29.09 18.67
CA PRO A 344 -9.58 -29.77 17.57
C PRO A 344 -8.61 -30.82 18.12
N SER A 345 -8.64 -32.03 17.56
CA SER A 345 -7.85 -33.19 17.97
C SER A 345 -6.37 -33.16 17.57
N GLU A 346 -5.83 -32.02 17.10
CA GLU A 346 -4.43 -31.89 16.72
C GLU A 346 -3.81 -30.57 17.24
N PRO A 347 -2.57 -30.59 17.77
CA PRO A 347 -1.88 -29.39 18.22
C PRO A 347 -1.58 -28.46 17.04
N SER A 348 -2.16 -27.26 17.07
CA SER A 348 -1.90 -26.23 16.05
C SER A 348 -0.44 -25.78 16.08
N PRO A 349 0.20 -25.54 14.92
CA PRO A 349 1.59 -25.09 14.87
C PRO A 349 1.74 -23.71 15.54
N PRO A 350 2.84 -23.47 16.29
CA PRO A 350 3.01 -22.23 17.04
C PRO A 350 3.10 -21.02 16.09
N ALA A 351 2.28 -20.01 16.36
CA ALA A 351 2.12 -18.81 15.54
C ALA A 351 2.57 -17.55 16.29
N TYR A 352 3.26 -16.65 15.58
CA TYR A 352 3.90 -15.46 16.16
C TYR A 352 3.60 -14.22 15.35
N VAL A 353 3.49 -13.09 16.04
CA VAL A 353 3.53 -11.75 15.44
C VAL A 353 4.76 -11.02 15.96
N ALA A 354 5.65 -10.62 15.06
CA ALA A 354 6.86 -9.91 15.41
C ALA A 354 6.97 -8.58 14.67
N THR A 355 7.44 -7.54 15.34
CA THR A 355 7.83 -6.30 14.67
C THR A 355 9.27 -6.33 14.23
N TYR A 356 9.54 -5.88 13.01
CA TYR A 356 10.87 -6.03 12.42
C TYR A 356 11.53 -4.69 12.05
N LYS A 357 12.85 -4.67 12.17
CA LYS A 357 13.74 -3.60 11.71
C LYS A 357 14.77 -4.18 10.77
N THR A 358 15.15 -3.40 9.76
CA THR A 358 16.16 -3.78 8.77
C THR A 358 17.42 -2.97 8.98
N ASN A 359 18.59 -3.60 8.86
CA ASN A 359 19.88 -2.94 9.04
C ASN A 359 20.28 -2.05 7.84
N SER A 360 19.50 -2.06 6.75
CA SER A 360 19.76 -1.29 5.54
C SER A 360 18.45 -0.96 4.81
N ASP A 361 18.39 0.24 4.21
CA ASP A 361 17.32 0.66 3.30
C ASP A 361 17.17 -0.29 2.10
N PHE A 362 18.25 -0.97 1.69
CA PHE A 362 18.20 -1.97 0.62
C PHE A 362 17.43 -3.23 1.07
N GLN A 363 17.66 -3.71 2.29
CA GLN A 363 16.92 -4.83 2.87
C GLN A 363 15.44 -4.47 3.04
N LYS A 364 15.16 -3.24 3.49
CA LYS A 364 13.79 -2.73 3.57
C LYS A 364 13.11 -2.73 2.20
N TYR A 365 13.78 -2.19 1.19
CA TYR A 365 13.29 -2.19 -0.19
C TYR A 365 13.00 -3.60 -0.71
N LEU A 366 13.86 -4.59 -0.42
CA LEU A 366 13.64 -5.99 -0.83
C LEU A 366 12.40 -6.58 -0.16
N ILE A 367 12.23 -6.36 1.14
CA ILE A 367 11.04 -6.81 1.89
C ILE A 367 9.77 -6.18 1.31
N ASP A 368 9.78 -4.87 1.09
CA ASP A 368 8.63 -4.13 0.56
C ASP A 368 8.27 -4.58 -0.87
N THR A 369 9.28 -4.82 -1.70
CA THR A 369 9.11 -5.14 -3.13
C THR A 369 8.70 -6.59 -3.35
N TYR A 370 9.28 -7.53 -2.60
CA TYR A 370 9.17 -8.96 -2.88
C TYR A 370 8.39 -9.76 -1.85
N PHE A 371 8.19 -9.23 -0.63
CA PHE A 371 7.58 -9.99 0.47
C PHE A 371 6.28 -9.34 0.96
N THR A 372 6.22 -8.01 1.09
CA THR A 372 5.03 -7.25 1.56
C THR A 372 3.89 -7.21 0.52
N LYS A 373 4.24 -7.42 -0.76
CA LYS A 373 3.29 -7.58 -1.86
C LYS A 373 3.74 -8.70 -2.77
N SER A 374 3.20 -9.90 -2.59
CA SER A 374 3.09 -10.82 -3.71
C SER A 374 2.17 -10.21 -4.76
N ARG A 375 2.78 -9.45 -5.67
CA ARG A 375 2.31 -9.22 -7.04
C ARG A 375 1.55 -10.45 -7.52
N PHE A 376 0.24 -10.28 -7.76
CA PHE A 376 -0.65 -11.23 -8.44
C PHE A 376 -0.92 -12.56 -7.71
N ALA A 377 -1.82 -12.55 -6.73
CA ALA A 377 -2.66 -13.71 -6.41
C ALA A 377 -3.88 -13.75 -7.36
N GLY A 378 -3.64 -13.66 -8.67
CA GLY A 378 -4.70 -13.53 -9.67
C GLY A 378 -4.17 -13.40 -11.10
N LEU A 379 -3.44 -14.41 -11.54
CA LEU A 379 -3.47 -14.90 -12.92
C LEU A 379 -3.70 -16.41 -12.77
N ASN A 380 -4.92 -16.75 -12.39
CA ASN A 380 -5.64 -17.93 -12.88
C ASN A 380 -6.80 -17.36 -13.69
#